data_AF-A0A554MVS8-F1
#
_entry.id   AF-A0A554MVS8-F1
#
_cell.length_a   1.000
_cell.length_b   1.000
_cell.length_c   1.000
_cell.angle_alpha   90.00
_cell.angle_beta   90.00
_cell.angle_gamma   90.00
#
_symmetry.space_group_name_H-M   'P 1'
#
loop_
_entity.id
_entity.type
_entity.pdbx_description
1 polymer ?
#
loop_
_entity_poly.entity_id
_entity_poly.type
_entity_poly.pdbx_seq_one_letter_code
_entity_poly.pdbx_strand_id
1 'polypeptide(L)'
;MGVSHYEQEYGDTLRESLTVELGETVATYVMDGQILSPMVRDTLRKATNQCLAEREDFLRLLRQESGSLDAIANELNELEARVVEIGNRIDATETSAQLARIGEKLQRTEQRCTALANRRQKRIHSRENISLSGVDSASLSQYLYTDMETVTPALADIASCIETIRYLRIRCLH
;
A
#
# COMPACT_ATOMS: atom_id res chain seq x y z
N MET A 1 -27.44 -26.11 12.67
CA MET A 1 -27.18 -24.68 12.93
C MET A 1 -27.49 -23.92 11.65
N GLY A 2 -28.74 -23.52 11.47
CA GLY A 2 -29.17 -22.73 10.30
C GLY A 2 -29.65 -21.39 10.82
N VAL A 3 -28.75 -20.42 10.87
CA VAL A 3 -29.11 -19.06 11.27
C VAL A 3 -29.71 -18.41 10.03
N SER A 4 -31.04 -18.42 9.91
CA SER A 4 -31.75 -18.06 8.66
C SER A 4 -31.50 -16.63 8.17
N HIS A 5 -30.85 -15.79 8.98
CA HIS A 5 -30.48 -14.42 8.66
C HIS A 5 -29.01 -14.25 8.27
N TYR A 6 -28.16 -15.27 8.38
CA TYR A 6 -26.72 -15.13 8.13
C TYR A 6 -26.44 -14.63 6.72
N GLU A 7 -27.02 -15.28 5.72
CA GLU A 7 -26.88 -14.90 4.31
C GLU A 7 -27.46 -13.51 4.02
N GLN A 8 -28.51 -13.10 4.74
CA GLN A 8 -29.10 -11.78 4.58
C GLN A 8 -28.23 -10.67 5.19
N GLU A 9 -27.50 -10.99 6.27
CA GLU A 9 -26.70 -10.03 7.02
C GLU A 9 -25.28 -9.89 6.45
N TYR A 10 -24.69 -11.00 5.98
CA TYR A 10 -23.29 -11.05 5.55
C TYR A 10 -23.12 -11.20 4.03
N GLY A 11 -24.16 -11.59 3.30
CA GLY A 11 -24.13 -11.72 1.84
C GLY A 11 -23.45 -12.98 1.32
N ASP A 12 -22.94 -13.82 2.21
CA ASP A 12 -22.34 -15.13 1.96
C ASP A 12 -22.97 -16.22 2.85
N THR A 13 -22.83 -17.48 2.45
CA THR A 13 -23.33 -18.61 3.25
C THR A 13 -22.37 -18.91 4.40
N LEU A 14 -22.90 -19.38 5.53
CA LEU A 14 -22.06 -19.78 6.68
C LEU A 14 -20.97 -20.80 6.30
N ARG A 15 -21.26 -21.69 5.34
CA ARG A 15 -20.27 -22.67 4.85
C ARG A 15 -19.16 -21.98 4.07
N GLU A 16 -19.48 -21.03 3.21
CA GLU A 16 -18.48 -20.25 2.46
C GLU A 16 -17.58 -19.48 3.42
N SER A 17 -18.13 -18.74 4.38
CA SER A 17 -17.34 -17.99 5.36
C SER A 17 -16.43 -18.90 6.18
N LEU A 18 -16.94 -20.04 6.67
CA LEU A 18 -16.13 -21.02 7.40
C LEU A 18 -15.02 -21.64 6.53
N THR A 19 -15.28 -21.83 5.25
CA THR A 19 -14.31 -22.44 4.33
C THR A 19 -13.18 -21.47 4.02
N VAL A 20 -13.51 -20.20 3.74
CA VAL A 20 -12.55 -19.12 3.48
C VAL A 20 -11.73 -18.82 4.73
N GLU A 21 -12.38 -18.69 5.89
CA GLU A 21 -11.72 -18.23 7.11
C GLU A 21 -11.00 -19.36 7.85
N LEU A 22 -11.62 -20.54 7.99
CA LEU A 22 -11.14 -21.61 8.86
C LEU A 22 -10.69 -22.87 8.11
N GLY A 23 -10.85 -22.87 6.79
CA GLY A 23 -10.53 -23.98 5.90
C GLY A 23 -11.66 -25.00 5.75
N GLU A 24 -11.65 -25.67 4.60
CA GLU A 24 -12.67 -26.65 4.18
C GLU A 24 -12.88 -27.79 5.19
N THR A 25 -11.81 -28.22 5.86
CA THR A 25 -11.89 -29.27 6.88
C THR A 25 -12.75 -28.84 8.06
N VAL A 26 -12.57 -27.61 8.56
CA VAL A 26 -13.33 -27.07 9.69
C VAL A 26 -14.77 -26.81 9.29
N ALA A 27 -14.98 -26.23 8.10
CA ALA A 27 -16.32 -26.00 7.55
C ALA A 27 -17.12 -27.30 7.47
N THR A 28 -16.52 -28.37 6.95
CA THR A 28 -17.17 -29.69 6.85
C THR A 28 -17.56 -30.22 8.23
N TYR A 29 -16.63 -30.22 9.20
CA TYR A 29 -16.92 -30.72 10.55
C TYR A 29 -18.02 -29.92 11.27
N VAL A 30 -18.06 -28.59 11.07
CA VAL A 30 -19.05 -27.71 11.71
C VAL A 30 -20.42 -27.83 11.03
N MET A 31 -20.46 -27.97 9.70
CA MET A 31 -21.72 -28.04 8.96
C MET A 31 -22.38 -29.42 9.02
N ASP A 32 -21.58 -30.48 8.97
CA ASP A 32 -22.10 -31.85 8.86
C ASP A 32 -22.09 -32.60 10.19
N GLY A 33 -21.42 -32.05 11.22
CA GLY A 33 -21.38 -32.62 12.56
C GLY A 33 -22.67 -32.39 13.36
N GLN A 34 -23.29 -33.46 13.85
CA GLN A 34 -24.43 -33.36 14.79
C GLN A 34 -24.00 -32.99 16.22
N ILE A 35 -22.75 -33.30 16.61
CA ILE A 35 -22.17 -33.03 17.93
C ILE A 35 -20.73 -32.55 17.76
N LEU A 36 -20.37 -31.43 18.41
CA LEU A 36 -19.01 -30.94 18.49
C LEU A 36 -18.18 -31.84 19.42
N SER A 37 -17.47 -32.80 18.85
CA SER A 37 -16.51 -33.61 19.63
C SER A 37 -15.40 -32.72 20.21
N PRO A 38 -14.76 -33.13 21.33
CA PRO A 38 -13.64 -32.37 21.89
C PRO A 38 -12.53 -32.07 20.88
N MET A 39 -12.26 -33.01 19.97
CA MET A 39 -11.30 -32.85 18.88
C MET A 39 -11.73 -31.75 17.90
N VAL A 40 -13.00 -31.77 17.44
CA VAL A 40 -13.53 -30.74 16.52
C VAL A 40 -13.50 -29.36 17.20
N ARG A 41 -13.88 -29.27 18.48
CA ARG A 41 -13.80 -28.03 19.26
C ARG A 41 -12.37 -27.51 19.36
N ASP A 42 -11.40 -28.37 19.64
CA ASP A 42 -10.01 -27.96 19.78
C ASP A 42 -9.40 -27.51 18.44
N THR A 43 -9.75 -28.19 17.34
CA THR A 43 -9.40 -27.78 15.97
C THR A 43 -10.01 -26.42 15.62
N LEU A 44 -11.31 -26.24 15.90
CA LEU A 44 -12.00 -24.96 15.68
C LEU A 44 -11.36 -23.82 16.48
N ARG A 45 -11.04 -24.06 17.75
CA ARG A 45 -10.36 -23.08 18.61
C ARG A 45 -8.99 -22.72 18.06
N LYS A 46 -8.21 -23.71 17.61
CA LYS A 46 -6.89 -23.48 17.02
C LYS A 46 -6.99 -22.67 15.73
N ALA A 47 -7.90 -23.04 14.82
CA ALA A 47 -8.14 -22.32 13.58
C ALA A 47 -8.57 -20.87 13.87
N THR A 48 -9.55 -20.67 14.76
CA THR A 48 -10.02 -19.32 15.14
C THR A 48 -8.90 -18.45 15.71
N ASN A 49 -8.07 -18.99 16.61
CA ASN A 49 -6.94 -18.25 17.17
C ASN A 49 -5.90 -17.89 16.10
N GLN A 50 -5.67 -18.79 15.13
CA GLN A 50 -4.78 -18.52 14.00
C GLN A 50 -5.34 -17.39 13.13
N CYS A 51 -6.62 -17.42 12.77
CA CYS A 51 -7.26 -16.37 11.97
C CYS A 51 -7.27 -15.03 12.69
N LEU A 52 -7.48 -15.01 14.01
CA LEU A 52 -7.36 -13.79 14.82
C LEU A 52 -5.95 -13.21 14.76
N ALA A 53 -4.92 -14.05 14.93
CA ALA A 53 -3.53 -13.61 14.81
C ALA A 53 -3.22 -13.07 13.40
N GLU A 54 -3.65 -13.77 12.35
CA GLU A 54 -3.47 -13.33 10.96
C GLU A 54 -4.16 -11.98 10.68
N ARG A 55 -5.37 -11.77 11.20
CA ARG A 55 -6.08 -10.49 11.07
C ARG A 55 -5.38 -9.37 11.85
N GLU A 56 -4.88 -9.65 13.05
CA GLU A 56 -4.09 -8.67 13.80
C GLU A 56 -2.81 -8.27 13.06
N ASP A 57 -2.12 -9.23 12.46
CA ASP A 57 -0.93 -9.02 11.63
C ASP A 57 -1.26 -8.17 10.41
N PHE A 58 -2.37 -8.50 9.73
CA PHE A 58 -2.86 -7.74 8.58
C PHE A 58 -3.22 -6.29 8.95
N LEU A 59 -3.93 -6.07 10.05
CA LEU A 59 -4.23 -4.72 10.55
C LEU A 59 -2.96 -3.92 10.86
N ARG A 60 -1.93 -4.57 11.42
CA ARG A 60 -0.63 -3.90 11.63
C ARG A 60 0.01 -3.53 10.30
N LEU A 61 -0.05 -4.41 9.29
CA LEU A 61 0.46 -4.14 7.95
C LEU A 61 -0.25 -2.95 7.29
N LEU A 62 -1.58 -2.88 7.39
CA LEU A 62 -2.39 -1.75 6.91
C LEU A 62 -2.03 -0.44 7.60
N ARG A 63 -1.91 -0.43 8.94
CA ARG A 63 -1.52 0.77 9.69
C ARG A 63 -0.12 1.25 9.31
N GLN A 64 0.82 0.31 9.16
CA GLN A 64 2.15 0.66 8.67
C GLN A 64 2.07 1.24 7.26
N GLU A 65 1.28 0.65 6.36
CA GLU A 65 1.10 1.18 5.00
C GLU A 65 0.56 2.60 5.00
N SER A 66 -0.54 2.85 5.72
CA SER A 66 -1.11 4.19 5.91
C SER A 66 -0.06 5.18 6.40
N GLY A 67 0.65 4.87 7.50
CA GLY A 67 1.66 5.78 8.06
C GLY A 67 2.84 6.04 7.12
N SER A 68 3.15 5.10 6.21
CA SER A 68 4.16 5.37 5.18
C SER A 68 3.64 6.22 4.04
N LEU A 69 2.36 6.10 3.67
CA LEU A 69 1.76 7.00 2.68
C LEU A 69 1.71 8.42 3.23
N ASP A 70 1.33 8.59 4.49
CA ASP A 70 1.33 9.90 5.16
C ASP A 70 2.73 10.52 5.17
N ALA A 71 3.76 9.73 5.48
CA ALA A 71 5.15 10.19 5.46
C ALA A 71 5.60 10.59 4.04
N ILE A 72 5.23 9.81 3.01
CA ILE A 72 5.55 10.11 1.61
C ILE A 72 4.82 11.37 1.16
N ALA A 73 3.52 11.49 1.45
CA ALA A 73 2.71 12.64 1.09
C ALA A 73 3.29 13.92 1.70
N ASN A 74 3.64 13.91 2.98
CA ASN A 74 4.26 15.06 3.63
C ASN A 74 5.59 15.46 2.96
N GLU A 75 6.49 14.51 2.75
CA GLU A 75 7.79 14.80 2.14
C GLU A 75 7.67 15.22 0.67
N LEU A 76 6.75 14.63 -0.09
CA LEU A 76 6.51 14.96 -1.49
C LEU A 76 5.88 16.36 -1.61
N ASN A 77 4.90 16.70 -0.76
CA ASN A 77 4.30 18.03 -0.72
C ASN A 77 5.34 19.12 -0.44
N GLU A 78 6.27 18.88 0.50
CA GLU A 78 7.38 19.79 0.76
C GLU A 78 8.31 19.96 -0.46
N LEU A 79 8.59 18.85 -1.16
CA LEU A 79 9.42 18.86 -2.35
C LEU A 79 8.74 19.61 -3.50
N GLU A 80 7.46 19.33 -3.77
CA GLU A 80 6.68 19.98 -4.81
C GLU A 80 6.53 21.49 -4.57
N ALA A 81 6.20 21.90 -3.33
CA ALA A 81 6.15 23.32 -2.98
C ALA A 81 7.47 24.03 -3.27
N ARG A 82 8.59 23.37 -2.96
CA ARG A 82 9.93 23.88 -3.26
C ARG A 82 10.21 23.92 -4.76
N VAL A 83 9.76 22.93 -5.52
CA VAL A 83 9.88 22.91 -6.98
C VAL A 83 9.12 24.06 -7.61
N VAL A 84 7.90 24.34 -7.15
CA VAL A 84 7.10 25.50 -7.60
C VAL A 84 7.80 26.82 -7.28
N GLU A 85 8.31 26.98 -6.05
CA GLU A 85 9.05 28.19 -5.66
C GLU A 85 10.30 28.40 -6.55
N ILE A 86 11.06 27.34 -6.82
CA ILE A 86 12.24 27.40 -7.68
C ILE A 86 11.84 27.68 -9.13
N GLY A 87 10.78 27.04 -9.63
CA GLY A 87 10.27 27.20 -10.99
C GLY A 87 9.84 28.64 -11.29
N ASN A 88 9.10 29.28 -10.38
CA ASN A 88 8.67 30.67 -10.52
C ASN A 88 9.84 31.66 -10.64
N ARG A 89 11.01 31.31 -10.10
CA ARG A 89 12.21 32.14 -10.18
C ARG A 89 12.94 32.02 -11.52
N ILE A 90 12.75 30.94 -12.28
CA ILE A 90 13.34 30.77 -13.60
C ILE A 90 12.84 31.89 -14.51
N ASP A 91 11.52 32.10 -14.55
CA ASP A 91 10.87 33.09 -15.42
C ASP A 91 11.21 34.54 -15.05
N ALA A 92 11.59 34.78 -13.80
CA ALA A 92 11.99 36.11 -13.31
C ALA A 92 13.50 36.40 -13.45
N THR A 93 14.28 35.46 -13.98
CA THR A 93 15.76 35.54 -14.01
C THR A 93 16.28 35.84 -15.41
N GLU A 94 17.05 36.92 -15.55
CA GLU A 94 17.65 37.32 -16.84
C GLU A 94 19.13 36.91 -16.98
N THR A 95 19.78 36.47 -15.89
CA THR A 95 21.22 36.19 -15.90
C THR A 95 21.54 34.70 -15.85
N SER A 96 22.46 34.27 -16.73
CA SER A 96 22.94 32.87 -16.80
C SER A 96 23.52 32.37 -15.46
N ALA A 97 24.21 33.22 -14.70
CA ALA A 97 24.76 32.85 -13.40
C ALA A 97 23.68 32.54 -12.35
N GLN A 98 22.55 33.23 -12.38
CA GLN A 98 21.41 32.94 -11.49
C GLN A 98 20.67 31.67 -11.95
N LEU A 99 20.50 31.46 -13.26
CA LEU A 99 19.93 30.23 -13.82
C LEU A 99 20.77 29.00 -13.44
N ALA A 100 22.10 29.09 -13.48
CA ALA A 100 22.98 28.02 -13.02
C ALA A 100 22.75 27.67 -11.54
N ARG A 101 22.64 28.67 -10.66
CA ARG A 101 22.33 28.48 -9.23
C ARG A 101 20.95 27.86 -9.01
N ILE A 102 19.96 28.22 -9.83
CA ILE A 102 18.63 27.61 -9.81
C ILE A 102 18.73 26.13 -10.23
N GLY A 103 19.47 25.84 -11.30
CA GLY A 103 19.75 24.48 -11.75
C GLY A 103 20.36 23.58 -10.67
N GLU A 104 21.32 24.09 -9.89
CA GLU A 104 21.88 23.37 -8.75
C GLU A 104 20.83 23.07 -7.67
N LYS A 105 19.92 24.01 -7.38
CA LYS A 105 18.83 23.79 -6.41
C LYS A 105 17.85 22.72 -6.89
N LEU A 106 17.50 22.74 -8.18
CA LEU A 106 16.66 21.70 -8.78
C LEU A 106 17.35 20.35 -8.73
N GLN A 107 18.64 20.26 -9.05
CA GLN A 107 19.41 19.01 -8.96
C GLN A 107 19.39 18.42 -7.54
N ARG A 108 19.60 19.25 -6.51
CA ARG A 108 19.50 18.80 -5.10
C ARG A 108 18.08 18.31 -4.74
N THR A 109 17.06 18.95 -5.31
CA THR A 109 15.66 18.56 -5.09
C THR A 109 15.34 17.23 -5.79
N GLU A 110 15.83 17.04 -7.03
CA GLU A 110 15.73 15.76 -7.76
C GLU A 110 16.39 14.61 -6.99
N GLN A 111 17.57 14.84 -6.41
CA GLN A 111 18.25 13.86 -5.58
C GLN A 111 17.42 13.44 -4.37
N ARG A 112 16.71 14.38 -3.74
CA ARG A 112 15.79 14.07 -2.63
C ARG A 112 14.57 13.26 -3.09
N CYS A 113 13.92 13.66 -4.19
CA CYS A 113 12.82 12.87 -4.76
C CYS A 113 13.26 11.45 -5.15
N THR A 114 14.45 11.32 -5.73
CA THR A 114 15.03 10.01 -6.09
C THR A 114 15.31 9.16 -4.85
N ALA A 115 15.82 9.76 -3.77
CA ALA A 115 16.01 9.06 -2.50
C ALA A 115 14.67 8.59 -1.91
N LEU A 116 13.61 9.40 -2.00
CA LEU A 116 12.26 9.04 -1.57
C LEU A 116 11.71 7.86 -2.40
N ALA A 117 11.84 7.90 -3.73
CA ALA A 117 11.47 6.79 -4.62
C ALA A 117 12.19 5.49 -4.25
N ASN A 118 13.51 5.55 -4.04
CA ASN A 118 14.32 4.39 -3.67
C ASN A 118 13.89 3.79 -2.32
N ARG A 119 13.59 4.63 -1.32
CA ARG A 119 13.06 4.15 -0.03
C ARG A 119 11.72 3.44 -0.20
N ARG A 120 10.82 4.00 -1.01
CA ARG A 120 9.51 3.41 -1.28
C ARG A 120 9.62 2.09 -2.06
N GLN A 121 10.47 2.03 -3.10
CA GLN A 121 10.73 0.79 -3.84
C GLN A 121 11.27 -0.32 -2.94
N LYS A 122 12.27 -0.03 -2.10
CA LYS A 122 12.81 -1.02 -1.14
C LYS A 122 11.73 -1.56 -0.21
N ARG A 123 10.82 -0.69 0.25
CA ARG A 123 9.73 -1.08 1.14
C ARG A 123 8.71 -1.97 0.46
N ILE A 124 8.33 -1.67 -0.79
CA ILE A 124 7.43 -2.50 -1.58
C ILE A 124 8.04 -3.89 -1.78
N HIS A 125 9.29 -3.97 -2.26
CA HIS A 125 9.97 -5.24 -2.48
C HIS A 125 10.18 -6.05 -1.20
N SER A 126 10.42 -5.39 -0.06
CA SER A 126 10.54 -6.09 1.23
C SER A 126 9.25 -6.78 1.67
N ARG A 127 8.09 -6.36 1.13
CA ARG A 127 6.76 -6.82 1.51
C ARG A 127 6.13 -7.79 0.53
N GLU A 128 6.58 -7.82 -0.73
CA GLU A 128 6.13 -8.79 -1.72
C GLU A 128 6.40 -10.25 -1.31
N ASN A 129 7.32 -10.47 -0.36
CA ASN A 129 7.58 -11.79 0.22
C ASN A 129 6.63 -12.19 1.37
N ILE A 130 5.67 -11.33 1.74
CA ILE A 130 4.69 -11.62 2.79
C ILE A 130 3.45 -12.23 2.13
N SER A 131 3.26 -13.54 2.31
CA SER A 131 2.05 -14.23 1.89
C SER A 131 0.87 -13.76 2.74
N LEU A 132 -0.19 -13.27 2.10
CA LEU A 132 -1.45 -12.91 2.75
C LEU A 132 -2.38 -14.13 2.70
N SER A 133 -2.57 -14.79 3.83
CA SER A 133 -3.55 -15.87 3.97
C SER A 133 -4.95 -15.32 3.64
N GLY A 134 -5.70 -16.03 2.79
CA GLY A 134 -7.08 -15.66 2.43
C GLY A 134 -7.24 -14.53 1.41
N VAL A 135 -6.15 -14.07 0.76
CA VAL A 135 -6.21 -13.08 -0.32
C VAL A 135 -5.62 -13.66 -1.60
N ASP A 136 -6.45 -13.81 -2.64
CA ASP A 136 -6.05 -14.32 -3.97
C ASP A 136 -5.11 -13.38 -4.77
N SER A 137 -4.68 -12.27 -4.18
CA SER A 137 -3.78 -11.31 -4.82
C SER A 137 -2.33 -11.80 -4.76
N ALA A 138 -1.59 -11.68 -5.86
CA ALA A 138 -0.17 -12.06 -5.89
C ALA A 138 0.73 -11.13 -5.04
N SER A 139 0.23 -9.98 -4.57
CA SER A 139 0.92 -9.12 -3.61
C SER A 139 -0.02 -8.16 -2.85
N LEU A 140 0.41 -7.68 -1.68
CA LEU A 140 -0.30 -6.63 -0.92
C LEU A 140 -0.60 -5.39 -1.77
N SER A 141 0.34 -4.97 -2.62
CA SER A 141 0.17 -3.79 -3.47
C SER A 141 -0.97 -3.99 -4.47
N GLN A 142 -1.09 -5.18 -5.05
CA GLN A 142 -2.25 -5.52 -5.89
C GLN A 142 -3.52 -5.47 -5.06
N TYR A 143 -3.56 -6.13 -3.90
CA TYR A 143 -4.76 -6.12 -3.04
C TYR A 143 -5.25 -4.70 -2.70
N LEU A 144 -4.34 -3.82 -2.27
CA LEU A 144 -4.72 -2.48 -1.80
C LEU A 144 -5.08 -1.49 -2.90
N TYR A 145 -4.49 -1.66 -4.08
CA TYR A 145 -4.55 -0.67 -5.16
C TYR A 145 -5.10 -1.24 -6.46
N THR A 146 -5.87 -2.34 -6.40
CA THR A 146 -6.48 -2.97 -7.59
C THR A 146 -7.34 -1.98 -8.37
N ASP A 147 -8.07 -1.11 -7.69
CA ASP A 147 -8.98 -0.14 -8.33
C ASP A 147 -8.29 1.18 -8.71
N MET A 148 -6.97 1.29 -8.53
CA MET A 148 -6.17 2.45 -8.91
C MET A 148 -5.58 2.27 -10.30
N GLU A 149 -5.22 3.38 -10.96
CA GLU A 149 -4.55 3.37 -12.26
C GLU A 149 -3.20 2.61 -12.23
N THR A 150 -2.53 2.62 -11.08
CA THR A 150 -1.29 1.86 -10.86
C THR A 150 -1.32 1.14 -9.52
N VAL A 151 -0.66 -0.02 -9.46
CA VAL A 151 -0.47 -0.79 -8.20
C VAL A 151 0.56 -0.16 -7.26
N THR A 152 1.20 0.95 -7.66
CA THR A 152 2.18 1.69 -6.86
C THR A 152 1.95 3.20 -6.96
N PRO A 153 0.80 3.73 -6.50
CA PRO A 153 0.40 5.12 -6.74
C PRO A 153 1.42 6.13 -6.21
N ALA A 154 1.90 5.94 -4.98
CA ALA A 154 2.92 6.82 -4.40
C ALA A 154 4.23 6.86 -5.22
N LEU A 155 4.61 5.77 -5.92
CA LEU A 155 5.79 5.82 -6.81
C LEU A 155 5.50 6.58 -8.10
N ALA A 156 4.28 6.48 -8.62
CA ALA A 156 3.85 7.25 -9.78
C ALA A 156 3.92 8.75 -9.48
N ASP A 157 3.39 9.20 -8.34
CA ASP A 157 3.43 10.61 -7.94
C ASP A 157 4.87 11.14 -7.78
N ILE A 158 5.74 10.36 -7.11
CA ILE A 158 7.16 10.72 -6.98
C ILE A 158 7.84 10.81 -8.36
N ALA A 159 7.52 9.90 -9.29
CA ALA A 159 8.06 9.91 -10.64
C ALA A 159 7.63 11.18 -11.41
N SER A 160 6.36 11.56 -11.33
CA SER A 160 5.84 12.79 -11.94
C SER A 160 6.52 14.04 -11.38
N CYS A 161 6.81 14.08 -10.09
CA CYS A 161 7.59 15.17 -9.48
C CYS A 161 9.04 15.21 -10.03
N ILE A 162 9.71 14.06 -10.17
CA ILE A 162 11.05 13.98 -10.78
C ILE A 162 11.04 14.48 -12.22
N GLU A 163 10.04 14.10 -13.01
CA GLU A 163 9.89 14.55 -14.39
C GLU A 163 9.72 16.07 -14.48
N THR A 164 8.89 16.64 -13.61
CA THR A 164 8.71 18.09 -13.50
C THR A 164 10.02 18.80 -13.18
N ILE A 165 10.80 18.28 -12.23
CA ILE A 165 12.12 18.85 -11.89
C ILE A 165 13.06 18.80 -13.09
N ARG A 166 13.12 17.68 -13.80
CA ARG A 166 13.97 17.51 -14.99
C ARG A 166 13.58 18.48 -16.09
N TYR A 167 12.28 18.67 -16.33
CA TYR A 167 11.78 19.67 -17.27
C TYR A 167 12.24 21.09 -16.90
N LEU A 168 12.12 21.48 -15.64
CA LEU A 168 12.59 22.80 -15.18
C LEU A 168 14.12 22.95 -15.30
N ARG A 169 14.89 21.88 -15.07
CA ARG A 169 16.35 21.91 -15.23
C ARG A 169 16.76 22.20 -16.67
N ILE A 170 16.06 21.63 -17.64
CA ILE A 170 16.31 21.89 -19.07
C ILE A 170 16.08 23.38 -19.38
N ARG A 171 15.06 24.00 -18.80
CA ARG A 171 14.79 25.44 -18.96
C ARG A 171 15.88 26.34 -18.38
N CYS A 172 16.67 25.89 -17.41
CA CYS A 172 17.81 26.66 -16.88
C CYS A 172 19.05 26.61 -17.78
N LEU A 173 19.09 25.74 -18.78
CA LEU A 173 20.21 25.57 -19.71
C LEU A 173 20.05 26.38 -21.01
N HIS A 174 18.86 26.96 -21.21
CA HIS A 174 18.52 27.87 -22.30
C HIS A 174 18.54 29.31 -21.81
#